data_AF-A0A4Y2CQ10-F1
#
_entry.id   AF-A0A4Y2CQ10-F1
#
_cell.length_a   1.000
_cell.length_b   1.000
_cell.length_c   1.000
_cell.angle_alpha   90.00
_cell.angle_beta   90.00
_cell.angle_gamma   90.00
#
_symmetry.space_group_name_H-M   'P 1'
#
loop_
_entity.id
_entity.type
_entity.pdbx_description
1 polymer ?
#
loop_
_entity_poly.entity_id
_entity_poly.type
_entity_poly.pdbx_seq_one_letter_code
_entity_poly.pdbx_strand_id
1 'polypeptide(L)'
;MSNLLQACRFCRARSLQLCCKLKLLSGKVFTFRFGPSTSPEIPLFKRFQKVWNGIVRNNFQILEVTPELVSFKESALNSLSNLLNETVNIPKDDYQELIELTNTVLGKPSEKIHCPAPGPVHHARCMSKLIYGIKIYLFRNQRDVVKLTKREEAQLEKFAKFWALIYTKACIAAPLASEAPFIDLKLWKDLKEYELFDFEISNAAKCILERHLWYLSDELVGLALFSDTVLSPEKDDMVKMIKSKPDLLKVRGNSNVLKTNQEVNLSDFVTERSGNLFQKLNIDDDFLNLPSEEWKQNSSYFTRKRKFKKIAGCE
;
A
#
# COMPACT_ATOMS: atom_id res chain seq x y z
N MET A 1 -28.55 1.64 16.27
CA MET A 1 -27.86 0.51 15.59
C MET A 1 -27.68 0.73 14.07
N SER A 2 -28.40 1.65 13.42
CA SER A 2 -28.30 1.99 11.98
C SER A 2 -27.04 2.78 11.57
N ASN A 3 -26.55 3.70 12.40
CA ASN A 3 -25.45 4.61 12.04
C ASN A 3 -24.06 3.94 12.00
N LEU A 4 -23.89 2.83 12.72
CA LEU A 4 -22.68 2.00 12.70
C LEU A 4 -22.52 1.26 11.36
N LEU A 5 -23.62 0.79 10.79
CA LEU A 5 -23.63 0.13 9.49
C LEU A 5 -23.30 1.11 8.35
N GLN A 6 -23.73 2.37 8.45
CA GLN A 6 -23.48 3.39 7.42
C GLN A 6 -22.03 3.86 7.40
N ALA A 7 -21.42 4.11 8.57
CA ALA A 7 -19.99 4.41 8.67
C ALA A 7 -19.12 3.20 8.27
N CYS A 8 -19.49 1.97 8.66
CA CYS A 8 -18.80 0.76 8.19
C CYS A 8 -18.97 0.52 6.69
N ARG A 9 -20.13 0.80 6.09
CA ARG A 9 -20.32 0.75 4.62
C ARG A 9 -19.51 1.84 3.91
N PHE A 10 -19.43 3.03 4.48
CA PHE A 10 -18.64 4.13 3.93
C PHE A 10 -17.13 3.84 4.00
N CYS A 11 -16.63 3.36 5.15
CA CYS A 11 -15.25 2.91 5.30
C CYS A 11 -14.94 1.69 4.45
N ARG A 12 -15.82 0.69 4.37
CA ARG A 12 -15.63 -0.47 3.48
C ARG A 12 -15.58 -0.04 2.03
N ALA A 13 -16.55 0.73 1.56
CA ALA A 13 -16.59 1.18 0.15
C ALA A 13 -15.35 1.99 -0.23
N ARG A 14 -14.78 2.79 0.69
CA ARG A 14 -13.56 3.57 0.44
C ARG A 14 -12.27 2.76 0.70
N SER A 15 -12.20 1.86 1.68
CA SER A 15 -11.04 0.95 1.82
C SER A 15 -10.94 0.03 0.59
N LEU A 16 -12.09 -0.42 0.07
CA LEU A 16 -12.21 -1.06 -1.25
C LEU A 16 -11.60 -0.18 -2.35
N GLN A 17 -11.79 1.14 -2.30
CA GLN A 17 -11.18 2.07 -3.27
C GLN A 17 -9.65 2.14 -3.19
N LEU A 18 -9.02 2.14 -1.99
CA LEU A 18 -7.55 2.09 -1.88
C LEU A 18 -7.01 0.76 -2.41
N CYS A 19 -7.62 -0.36 -2.02
CA CYS A 19 -7.28 -1.68 -2.54
C CYS A 19 -7.45 -1.74 -4.07
N CYS A 20 -8.51 -1.15 -4.63
CA CYS A 20 -8.74 -1.09 -6.07
C CYS A 20 -7.68 -0.25 -6.80
N LYS A 21 -7.24 0.87 -6.25
CA LYS A 21 -6.16 1.67 -6.84
C LYS A 21 -4.85 0.91 -6.88
N LEU A 22 -4.47 0.28 -5.78
CA LEU A 22 -3.24 -0.50 -5.73
C LEU A 22 -3.32 -1.70 -6.69
N LYS A 23 -4.49 -2.35 -6.82
CA LYS A 23 -4.77 -3.33 -7.87
C LYS A 23 -4.53 -2.77 -9.28
N LEU A 24 -4.99 -1.55 -9.57
CA LEU A 24 -4.76 -0.88 -10.87
C LEU A 24 -3.27 -0.57 -11.11
N LEU A 25 -2.58 -0.08 -10.08
CA LEU A 25 -1.14 0.19 -10.14
C LEU A 25 -0.37 -1.08 -10.48
N SER A 26 -0.65 -2.19 -9.77
CA SER A 26 -0.03 -3.48 -10.06
C SER A 26 -0.38 -4.08 -11.39
N GLY A 27 -1.65 -4.00 -11.80
CA GLY A 27 -2.06 -4.44 -13.14
C GLY A 27 -1.24 -3.74 -14.22
N LYS A 28 -1.15 -2.40 -14.16
CA LYS A 28 -0.43 -1.61 -15.17
C LYS A 28 1.09 -1.77 -15.10
N VAL A 29 1.69 -1.79 -13.90
CA VAL A 29 3.13 -2.04 -13.76
C VAL A 29 3.50 -3.42 -14.29
N PHE A 30 2.67 -4.44 -14.02
CA PHE A 30 2.86 -5.77 -14.58
C PHE A 30 2.74 -5.75 -16.11
N THR A 31 1.69 -5.13 -16.66
CA THR A 31 1.49 -5.00 -18.11
C THR A 31 2.61 -4.21 -18.78
N PHE A 32 3.16 -3.19 -18.11
CA PHE A 32 4.29 -2.40 -18.61
C PHE A 32 5.55 -3.26 -18.77
N ARG A 33 5.85 -4.14 -17.80
CA ARG A 33 7.05 -4.98 -17.81
C ARG A 33 6.90 -6.26 -18.67
N PHE A 34 5.75 -6.91 -18.60
CA PHE A 34 5.50 -8.21 -19.25
C PHE A 34 4.66 -8.13 -20.53
N GLY A 35 4.20 -6.93 -20.90
CA GLY A 35 3.33 -6.70 -22.04
C GLY A 35 1.83 -6.93 -21.72
N PRO A 36 0.93 -6.49 -22.62
CA PRO A 36 -0.49 -6.80 -22.51
C PRO A 36 -0.69 -8.31 -22.64
N SER A 37 -1.58 -8.87 -21.81
CA SER A 37 -1.98 -10.26 -21.90
C SER A 37 -3.43 -10.32 -22.37
N THR A 38 -3.65 -10.95 -23.52
CA THR A 38 -4.99 -11.21 -24.08
C THR A 38 -5.59 -12.52 -23.56
N SER A 39 -4.75 -13.40 -22.99
CA SER A 39 -5.16 -14.67 -22.39
C SER A 39 -5.66 -14.45 -20.96
N PRO A 40 -6.68 -15.18 -20.46
CA PRO A 40 -7.09 -15.14 -19.05
C PRO A 40 -6.00 -15.59 -18.07
N GLU A 41 -4.93 -16.20 -18.57
CA GLU A 41 -3.84 -16.78 -17.79
C GLU A 41 -2.48 -16.21 -18.24
N ILE A 42 -1.58 -15.98 -17.28
CA ILE A 42 -0.21 -15.51 -17.54
C ILE A 42 0.68 -16.73 -17.83
N PRO A 43 1.25 -16.90 -19.05
CA PRO A 43 1.99 -18.11 -19.41
C PRO A 43 3.16 -18.44 -18.49
N LEU A 44 3.90 -17.41 -18.05
CA LEU A 44 4.98 -17.54 -17.09
C LEU A 44 4.51 -18.20 -15.78
N PHE A 45 3.36 -17.79 -15.25
CA PHE A 45 2.82 -18.31 -14.00
C PHE A 45 2.31 -19.74 -14.16
N LYS A 46 1.73 -20.07 -15.32
CA LYS A 46 1.33 -21.45 -15.63
C LYS A 46 2.51 -22.41 -15.75
N ARG A 47 3.59 -21.98 -16.41
CA ARG A 47 4.81 -22.79 -16.48
C ARG A 47 5.35 -23.03 -15.07
N PHE A 48 5.35 -22.00 -14.23
CA PHE A 48 5.79 -22.12 -12.83
C PHE A 48 4.91 -23.08 -12.00
N GLN A 49 3.58 -23.01 -12.13
CA GLN A 49 2.67 -23.94 -11.44
C GLN A 49 2.98 -25.40 -11.79
N LYS A 50 3.22 -25.70 -13.07
CA LYS A 50 3.48 -27.08 -13.52
C LYS A 50 4.75 -27.67 -12.93
N VAL A 51 5.77 -26.84 -12.69
CA VAL A 51 7.06 -27.28 -12.18
C VAL A 51 7.17 -27.20 -10.66
N TRP A 52 6.13 -26.72 -9.98
CA TRP A 52 6.14 -26.42 -8.55
C TRP A 52 6.63 -27.58 -7.67
N ASN A 53 6.19 -28.81 -7.97
CA ASN A 53 6.56 -30.00 -7.18
C ASN A 53 8.04 -30.38 -7.32
N GLY A 54 8.74 -29.90 -8.35
CA GLY A 54 10.17 -30.14 -8.55
C GLY A 54 11.08 -29.10 -7.87
N ILE A 55 10.51 -28.05 -7.26
CA ILE A 55 11.30 -26.95 -6.69
C ILE A 55 11.79 -27.30 -5.28
N VAL A 56 13.09 -27.16 -5.06
CA VAL A 56 13.71 -27.30 -3.74
C VAL A 56 13.53 -26.01 -2.95
N ARG A 57 12.65 -26.01 -1.94
CA ARG A 57 12.22 -24.78 -1.23
C ARG A 57 13.34 -24.07 -0.44
N ASN A 58 14.36 -24.80 0.00
CA ASN A 58 15.47 -24.23 0.75
C ASN A 58 16.55 -23.62 -0.16
N ASN A 59 16.49 -23.86 -1.47
CA ASN A 59 17.42 -23.33 -2.45
C ASN A 59 16.82 -22.09 -3.13
N PHE A 60 16.84 -20.96 -2.43
CA PHE A 60 16.33 -19.68 -2.95
C PHE A 60 17.43 -18.62 -3.01
N GLN A 61 17.26 -17.63 -3.88
CA GLN A 61 18.16 -16.49 -4.00
C GLN A 61 17.41 -15.19 -3.63
N ILE A 62 17.98 -14.45 -2.68
CA ILE A 62 17.47 -13.15 -2.24
C ILE A 62 17.69 -12.07 -3.31
N LEU A 63 17.11 -10.89 -3.06
CA LEU A 63 17.31 -9.69 -3.84
C LEU A 63 18.66 -9.05 -3.51
N GLU A 64 19.45 -8.78 -4.54
CA GLU A 64 20.61 -7.92 -4.40
C GLU A 64 20.16 -6.46 -4.37
N VAL A 65 20.34 -5.83 -3.21
CA VAL A 65 19.99 -4.43 -2.95
C VAL A 65 21.29 -3.64 -2.89
N THR A 66 21.44 -2.67 -3.79
CA THR A 66 22.62 -1.80 -3.83
C THR A 66 22.62 -0.86 -2.62
N PRO A 67 23.78 -0.30 -2.21
CA PRO A 67 23.88 0.59 -1.04
C PRO A 67 22.87 1.74 -1.05
N GLU A 68 22.57 2.28 -2.24
CA GLU A 68 21.64 3.40 -2.42
C GLU A 68 20.18 3.02 -2.16
N LEU A 69 19.84 1.72 -2.21
CA LEU A 69 18.49 1.20 -1.97
C LEU A 69 18.31 0.61 -0.56
N VAL A 70 19.34 0.69 0.29
CA VAL A 70 19.30 0.14 1.66
C VAL A 70 18.22 0.84 2.49
N SER A 71 18.05 2.15 2.34
CA SER A 71 17.00 2.93 3.03
C SER A 71 15.59 2.41 2.70
N PHE A 72 15.32 2.09 1.44
CA PHE A 72 14.06 1.49 1.00
C PHE A 72 13.86 0.09 1.60
N LYS A 73 14.91 -0.73 1.60
CA LYS A 73 14.88 -2.08 2.18
C LYS A 73 14.57 -2.02 3.68
N GLU A 74 15.25 -1.17 4.44
CA GLU A 74 15.02 -1.01 5.88
C GLU A 74 13.62 -0.46 6.15
N SER A 75 13.18 0.55 5.39
CA SER A 75 11.82 1.08 5.46
C SER A 75 10.76 0.00 5.24
N ALA A 76 10.94 -0.85 4.22
CA ALA A 76 10.03 -1.94 3.92
C ALA A 76 10.01 -2.98 5.06
N LEU A 77 11.18 -3.44 5.51
CA LEU A 77 11.28 -4.44 6.58
C LEU A 77 10.71 -3.94 7.92
N ASN A 78 10.94 -2.68 8.27
CA ASN A 78 10.39 -2.08 9.49
C ASN A 78 8.86 -1.96 9.41
N SER A 79 8.34 -1.50 8.25
CA SER A 79 6.89 -1.39 8.03
C SER A 79 6.20 -2.75 8.14
N LEU A 80 6.77 -3.79 7.51
CA LEU A 80 6.20 -5.14 7.51
C LEU A 80 6.29 -5.81 8.88
N SER A 81 7.39 -5.63 9.61
CA SER A 81 7.54 -6.15 10.99
C SER A 81 6.51 -5.53 11.94
N ASN A 82 6.29 -4.21 11.85
CA ASN A 82 5.29 -3.53 12.67
C ASN A 82 3.87 -4.08 12.41
N LEU A 83 3.53 -4.32 11.14
CA LEU A 83 2.24 -4.88 10.75
C LEU A 83 2.00 -6.31 11.25
N LEU A 84 3.06 -7.12 11.38
CA LEU A 84 2.97 -8.47 11.96
C LEU A 84 2.83 -8.45 13.49
N ASN A 85 3.48 -7.48 14.15
CA ASN A 85 3.50 -7.37 15.61
C ASN A 85 2.24 -6.69 16.17
N GLU A 86 1.64 -5.77 15.42
CA GLU A 86 0.33 -5.26 15.77
C GLU A 86 -0.69 -6.40 15.68
N THR A 87 -1.59 -6.52 16.67
CA THR A 87 -2.74 -7.46 16.71
C THR A 87 -3.82 -7.11 15.67
N VAL A 88 -3.37 -6.72 14.49
CA VAL A 88 -4.14 -6.45 13.30
C VAL A 88 -4.54 -7.83 12.76
N ASN A 89 -5.83 -8.13 12.78
CA ASN A 89 -6.40 -9.34 12.17
C ASN A 89 -6.23 -9.28 10.65
N ILE A 90 -5.00 -9.51 10.16
CA ILE A 90 -4.69 -9.60 8.74
C ILE A 90 -5.57 -10.72 8.14
N PRO A 91 -6.28 -10.49 7.01
CA PRO A 91 -7.06 -11.52 6.35
C PRO A 91 -6.15 -12.71 6.03
N LYS A 92 -6.48 -13.86 6.63
CA LYS A 92 -5.62 -15.04 6.69
C LYS A 92 -5.57 -15.72 5.32
N ASP A 93 -4.49 -15.45 4.59
CA ASP A 93 -3.54 -16.44 4.04
C ASP A 93 -2.61 -15.72 3.03
N ASP A 94 -3.17 -15.07 2.00
CA ASP A 94 -2.40 -14.39 0.94
C ASP A 94 -1.55 -13.19 1.43
N TYR A 95 -2.06 -12.42 2.40
CA TYR A 95 -1.35 -11.25 2.94
C TYR A 95 -0.16 -11.68 3.79
N GLN A 96 -0.34 -12.71 4.64
CA GLN A 96 0.74 -13.28 5.44
C GLN A 96 1.81 -13.87 4.55
N GLU A 97 1.40 -14.64 3.54
CA GLU A 97 2.33 -15.18 2.54
C GLU A 97 3.12 -14.07 1.83
N LEU A 98 2.45 -12.99 1.38
CA LEU A 98 3.15 -11.88 0.74
C LEU A 98 4.17 -11.21 1.68
N ILE A 99 3.84 -11.03 2.95
CA ILE A 99 4.75 -10.44 3.94
C ILE A 99 5.97 -11.35 4.13
N GLU A 100 5.76 -12.65 4.36
CA GLU A 100 6.84 -13.61 4.58
C GLU A 100 7.76 -13.74 3.35
N LEU A 101 7.19 -13.81 2.15
CA LEU A 101 7.94 -13.83 0.89
C LEU A 101 8.72 -12.53 0.68
N THR A 102 8.13 -11.37 1.02
CA THR A 102 8.81 -10.07 0.89
C THR A 102 9.96 -9.95 1.89
N ASN A 103 9.77 -10.37 3.14
CA ASN A 103 10.85 -10.39 4.13
C ASN A 103 11.98 -11.34 3.69
N THR A 104 11.62 -12.51 3.15
CA THR A 104 12.57 -13.49 2.61
C THR A 104 13.37 -12.92 1.44
N VAL A 105 12.71 -12.30 0.46
CA VAL A 105 13.39 -11.73 -0.72
C VAL A 105 14.30 -10.56 -0.33
N LEU A 106 13.98 -9.82 0.73
CA LEU A 106 14.83 -8.76 1.29
C LEU A 106 15.93 -9.28 2.23
N GLY A 107 16.05 -10.59 2.44
CA GLY A 107 17.13 -11.20 3.23
C GLY A 107 16.87 -11.30 4.74
N LYS A 108 15.61 -11.23 5.17
CA LYS A 108 15.16 -11.58 6.53
C LYS A 108 14.13 -12.73 6.47
N PRO A 109 14.54 -13.96 6.07
CA PRO A 109 13.62 -15.09 6.03
C PRO A 109 13.11 -15.44 7.43
N SER A 110 11.89 -15.98 7.51
CA SER A 110 11.40 -16.61 8.73
C SER A 110 12.09 -17.96 8.95
N GLU A 111 12.20 -18.43 10.20
CA GLU A 111 12.82 -19.72 10.53
C GLU A 111 12.23 -20.91 9.75
N LYS A 112 10.93 -20.82 9.43
CA LYS A 112 10.23 -21.70 8.49
C LYS A 112 9.59 -20.82 7.43
N ILE A 113 10.11 -20.86 6.20
CA ILE A 113 9.49 -20.17 5.07
C ILE A 113 8.19 -20.92 4.72
N HIS A 114 7.03 -20.33 5.03
CA HIS A 114 5.76 -20.87 4.59
C HIS A 114 5.53 -20.47 3.12
N CYS A 115 5.98 -21.34 2.21
CA CYS A 115 5.82 -21.15 0.76
C CYS A 115 4.83 -22.19 0.22
N PRO A 116 3.50 -21.95 0.32
CA PRO A 116 2.48 -22.89 -0.11
C PRO A 116 2.46 -22.98 -1.65
N ALA A 117 1.72 -23.96 -2.18
CA ALA A 117 1.57 -24.08 -3.62
C ALA A 117 0.93 -22.81 -4.22
N PRO A 118 1.41 -22.32 -5.37
CA PRO A 118 0.83 -21.16 -6.02
C PRO A 118 -0.64 -21.38 -6.37
N GLY A 119 -1.53 -20.58 -5.77
CA GLY A 119 -2.98 -20.66 -5.95
C GLY A 119 -3.46 -20.27 -7.35
N PRO A 120 -4.78 -20.33 -7.62
CA PRO A 120 -5.34 -20.00 -8.93
C PRO A 120 -4.99 -18.58 -9.39
N VAL A 121 -4.56 -18.44 -10.65
CA VAL A 121 -4.26 -17.15 -11.28
C VAL A 121 -5.51 -16.64 -12.00
N HIS A 122 -6.08 -15.54 -11.50
CA HIS A 122 -7.08 -14.75 -12.24
C HIS A 122 -6.56 -13.32 -12.39
N HIS A 123 -6.78 -12.68 -13.55
CA HIS A 123 -6.29 -11.33 -13.85
C HIS A 123 -6.66 -10.26 -12.83
N ALA A 124 -7.82 -10.41 -12.17
CA ALA A 124 -8.35 -9.51 -11.17
C ALA A 124 -7.65 -9.61 -9.80
N ARG A 125 -6.87 -10.68 -9.55
CA ARG A 125 -6.14 -10.89 -8.29
C ARG A 125 -4.76 -10.26 -8.39
N CYS A 126 -4.66 -8.98 -8.00
CA CYS A 126 -3.38 -8.29 -7.89
C CYS A 126 -2.39 -9.03 -6.97
N MET A 127 -2.86 -9.55 -5.84
CA MET A 127 -2.02 -10.21 -4.85
C MET A 127 -1.31 -11.45 -5.42
N SER A 128 -2.00 -12.25 -6.23
CA SER A 128 -1.40 -13.41 -6.86
C SER A 128 -0.25 -13.01 -7.81
N LYS A 129 -0.37 -11.90 -8.56
CA LYS A 129 0.74 -11.44 -9.42
C LYS A 129 2.02 -11.15 -8.62
N LEU A 130 1.87 -10.65 -7.40
CA LEU A 130 2.98 -10.36 -6.48
C LEU A 130 3.59 -11.64 -5.93
N ILE A 131 2.75 -12.50 -5.37
CA ILE A 131 3.16 -13.79 -4.80
C ILE A 131 3.89 -14.61 -5.87
N TYR A 132 3.34 -14.72 -7.08
CA TYR A 132 4.00 -15.40 -8.19
C TYR A 132 5.31 -14.75 -8.60
N GLY A 133 5.33 -13.43 -8.80
CA GLY A 133 6.53 -12.72 -9.20
C GLY A 133 7.68 -12.92 -8.21
N ILE A 134 7.40 -12.82 -6.91
CA ILE A 134 8.38 -13.02 -5.85
C ILE A 134 8.82 -14.48 -5.77
N LYS A 135 7.90 -15.46 -5.83
CA LYS A 135 8.25 -16.89 -5.82
C LYS A 135 9.14 -17.27 -7.01
N ILE A 136 8.77 -16.87 -8.21
CA ILE A 136 9.55 -17.17 -9.41
C ILE A 136 10.94 -16.54 -9.30
N TYR A 137 11.01 -15.31 -8.81
CA TYR A 137 12.29 -14.65 -8.55
C TYR A 137 13.12 -15.45 -7.53
N LEU A 138 12.57 -15.79 -6.36
CA LEU A 138 13.27 -16.54 -5.31
C LEU A 138 13.88 -17.86 -5.83
N PHE A 139 13.16 -18.60 -6.69
CA PHE A 139 13.60 -19.90 -7.19
C PHE A 139 14.27 -19.88 -8.56
N ARG A 140 14.60 -18.69 -9.10
CA ARG A 140 15.14 -18.49 -10.47
C ARG A 140 16.43 -19.27 -10.78
N ASN A 141 17.23 -19.57 -9.76
CA ASN A 141 18.51 -20.26 -9.93
C ASN A 141 18.40 -21.77 -10.13
N GLN A 142 17.22 -22.36 -9.88
CA GLN A 142 16.95 -23.77 -10.16
C GLN A 142 16.65 -23.96 -11.64
N ARG A 143 17.64 -23.65 -12.51
CA ARG A 143 17.48 -23.52 -13.97
C ARG A 143 17.09 -24.82 -14.69
N ASP A 144 17.35 -25.95 -14.05
CA ASP A 144 16.90 -27.28 -14.47
C ASP A 144 15.37 -27.42 -14.40
N VAL A 145 14.74 -26.78 -13.41
CA VAL A 145 13.29 -26.83 -13.17
C VAL A 145 12.58 -25.56 -13.66
N VAL A 146 13.08 -24.39 -13.24
CA VAL A 146 12.51 -23.06 -13.52
C VAL A 146 13.18 -22.48 -14.76
N LYS A 147 12.58 -22.72 -15.92
CA LYS A 147 13.07 -22.21 -17.21
C LYS A 147 12.56 -20.79 -17.48
N LEU A 148 13.47 -19.82 -17.34
CA LEU A 148 13.24 -18.41 -17.67
C LEU A 148 14.06 -18.01 -18.89
N THR A 149 13.48 -17.18 -19.76
CA THR A 149 14.27 -16.46 -20.76
C THR A 149 15.07 -15.33 -20.09
N LYS A 150 16.18 -14.91 -20.71
CA LYS A 150 16.96 -13.74 -20.22
C LYS A 150 16.10 -12.49 -20.03
N ARG A 151 15.12 -12.29 -20.93
CA ARG A 151 14.16 -11.18 -20.84
C ARG A 151 13.26 -11.34 -19.61
N GLU A 152 12.68 -12.51 -19.38
CA GLU A 152 11.82 -12.74 -18.22
C GLU A 152 12.57 -12.57 -16.90
N GLU A 153 13.80 -13.09 -16.81
CA GLU A 153 14.65 -12.96 -15.63
C GLU A 153 14.93 -11.47 -15.31
N ALA A 154 15.35 -10.68 -16.30
CA ALA A 154 15.59 -9.25 -16.13
C ALA A 154 14.33 -8.46 -15.75
N GLN A 155 13.17 -8.78 -16.35
CA GLN A 155 11.91 -8.12 -15.99
C GLN A 155 11.42 -8.54 -14.60
N LEU A 156 11.59 -9.81 -14.21
CA LEU A 156 11.27 -10.32 -12.89
C LEU A 156 12.13 -9.69 -11.80
N GLU A 157 13.41 -9.45 -12.06
CA GLU A 157 14.28 -8.76 -11.12
C GLU A 157 13.81 -7.33 -10.85
N LYS A 158 13.58 -6.53 -11.91
CA LYS A 158 13.05 -5.16 -11.76
C LYS A 158 11.69 -5.15 -11.07
N PHE A 159 10.83 -6.10 -11.43
CA PHE A 159 9.53 -6.30 -10.79
C PHE A 159 9.72 -6.57 -9.30
N ALA A 160 10.44 -7.65 -8.93
CA ALA A 160 10.67 -8.03 -7.54
C ALA A 160 11.29 -6.91 -6.70
N LYS A 161 12.27 -6.16 -7.24
CA LYS A 161 12.85 -4.97 -6.60
C LYS A 161 11.79 -3.94 -6.24
N PHE A 162 11.02 -3.48 -7.23
CA PHE A 162 9.99 -2.47 -7.03
C PHE A 162 8.91 -2.91 -6.01
N TRP A 163 8.43 -4.15 -6.12
CA TRP A 163 7.38 -4.63 -5.21
C TRP A 163 7.86 -4.78 -3.79
N ALA A 164 9.02 -5.41 -3.61
CA ALA A 164 9.56 -5.66 -2.28
C ALA A 164 9.94 -4.36 -1.56
N LEU A 165 10.53 -3.40 -2.27
CA LEU A 165 11.03 -2.16 -1.69
C LEU A 165 9.95 -1.09 -1.48
N ILE A 166 8.94 -1.03 -2.35
CA ILE A 166 7.98 0.08 -2.37
C ILE A 166 6.56 -0.38 -2.16
N TYR A 167 6.06 -1.25 -3.02
CA TYR A 167 4.61 -1.45 -3.09
C TYR A 167 4.06 -2.30 -1.95
N THR A 168 4.76 -3.37 -1.53
CA THR A 168 4.19 -4.33 -0.58
C THR A 168 3.71 -3.62 0.69
N LYS A 169 4.52 -2.73 1.28
CA LYS A 169 4.12 -1.95 2.46
C LYS A 169 2.85 -1.13 2.25
N ALA A 170 2.70 -0.48 1.08
CA ALA A 170 1.48 0.26 0.76
C ALA A 170 0.26 -0.65 0.57
N CYS A 171 0.45 -1.86 0.03
CA CYS A 171 -0.61 -2.85 -0.21
C CYS A 171 -1.15 -3.46 1.08
N ILE A 172 -0.26 -3.83 2.00
CA ILE A 172 -0.67 -4.42 3.28
C ILE A 172 -1.39 -3.38 4.14
N ALA A 173 -0.96 -2.12 4.11
CA ALA A 173 -1.56 -1.06 4.90
C ALA A 173 -2.85 -0.47 4.27
N ALA A 174 -3.14 -0.80 3.00
CA ALA A 174 -4.30 -0.32 2.25
C ALA A 174 -5.69 -0.50 2.91
N PRO A 175 -5.95 -1.58 3.67
CA PRO A 175 -7.25 -1.74 4.33
C PRO A 175 -7.49 -0.78 5.50
N LEU A 176 -6.46 -0.04 5.95
CA LEU A 176 -6.52 0.87 7.09
C LEU A 176 -6.96 2.27 6.63
N ALA A 177 -8.23 2.60 6.82
CA ALA A 177 -8.79 3.87 6.33
C ALA A 177 -8.14 5.11 6.96
N SER A 178 -7.68 5.03 8.22
CA SER A 178 -6.96 6.12 8.88
C SER A 178 -5.56 6.33 8.33
N GLU A 179 -4.89 5.25 7.90
CA GLU A 179 -3.53 5.32 7.36
C GLU A 179 -3.52 5.68 5.87
N ALA A 180 -4.63 5.47 5.18
CA ALA A 180 -4.74 5.63 3.73
C ALA A 180 -4.21 6.98 3.17
N PRO A 181 -4.54 8.17 3.74
CA PRO A 181 -3.96 9.43 3.26
C PRO A 181 -2.44 9.49 3.41
N PHE A 182 -1.92 9.04 4.56
CA PHE A 182 -0.48 8.99 4.81
C PHE A 182 0.22 8.05 3.84
N ILE A 183 -0.33 6.84 3.64
CA ILE A 183 0.21 5.84 2.71
C ILE A 183 0.24 6.39 1.28
N ASP A 184 -0.80 7.10 0.85
CA ASP A 184 -0.87 7.67 -0.49
C ASP A 184 0.23 8.71 -0.72
N LEU A 185 0.40 9.64 0.24
CA LEU A 185 1.43 10.66 0.17
C LEU A 185 2.83 10.04 0.25
N LYS A 186 3.04 9.09 1.17
CA LYS A 186 4.31 8.40 1.34
C LYS A 186 4.67 7.57 0.11
N LEU A 187 3.73 6.84 -0.47
CA LEU A 187 3.93 6.08 -1.70
C LEU A 187 4.33 7.02 -2.85
N TRP A 188 3.69 8.19 -2.97
CA TRP A 188 4.07 9.15 -4.01
C TRP A 188 5.50 9.69 -3.81
N LYS A 189 5.88 10.03 -2.56
CA LYS A 189 7.23 10.46 -2.21
C LYS A 189 8.27 9.37 -2.50
N ASP A 190 8.00 8.13 -2.08
CA ASP A 190 8.87 6.98 -2.31
C ASP A 190 9.05 6.71 -3.81
N LEU A 191 7.97 6.83 -4.61
CA LEU A 191 8.07 6.69 -6.05
C LEU A 191 8.88 7.81 -6.69
N LYS A 192 8.77 9.06 -6.22
CA LYS A 192 9.56 10.20 -6.72
C LYS A 192 11.04 10.00 -6.44
N GLU A 193 11.40 9.52 -5.25
CA GLU A 193 12.78 9.19 -4.92
C GLU A 193 13.29 7.99 -5.74
N TYR A 194 12.44 6.97 -5.95
CA TYR A 194 12.80 5.79 -6.72
C TYR A 194 12.96 6.03 -8.22
N GLU A 195 12.56 7.18 -8.75
CA GLU A 195 12.83 7.58 -10.14
C GLU A 195 14.33 7.60 -10.47
N LEU A 196 15.18 7.83 -9.46
CA LEU A 196 16.63 7.81 -9.61
C LEU A 196 17.19 6.42 -9.98
N PHE A 197 16.45 5.35 -9.64
CA PHE A 197 16.89 3.97 -9.84
C PHE A 197 16.13 3.28 -10.97
N ASP A 198 14.84 3.56 -11.09
CA ASP A 198 14.00 3.03 -12.15
C ASP A 198 12.92 4.05 -12.53
N PHE A 199 13.31 5.02 -13.35
CA PHE A 199 12.43 6.08 -13.84
C PHE A 199 11.17 5.51 -14.50
N GLU A 200 11.30 4.46 -15.32
CA GLU A 200 10.19 3.91 -16.08
C GLU A 200 9.07 3.39 -15.17
N ILE A 201 9.42 2.53 -14.20
CA ILE A 201 8.42 1.92 -13.30
C ILE A 201 7.84 2.96 -12.34
N SER A 202 8.69 3.87 -11.85
CA SER A 202 8.29 4.92 -10.92
C SER A 202 7.32 5.89 -11.59
N ASN A 203 7.66 6.38 -12.78
CA ASN A 203 6.80 7.29 -13.52
C ASN A 203 5.46 6.61 -13.91
N ALA A 204 5.50 5.35 -14.36
CA ALA A 204 4.29 4.60 -14.67
C ALA A 204 3.38 4.44 -13.42
N ALA A 205 3.95 4.11 -12.27
CA ALA A 205 3.22 3.99 -11.01
C ALA A 205 2.69 5.34 -10.50
N LYS A 206 3.50 6.41 -10.56
CA LYS A 206 3.10 7.78 -10.17
C LYS A 206 1.96 8.30 -11.02
N CYS A 207 2.04 8.15 -12.34
CA CYS A 207 0.98 8.57 -13.26
C CYS A 207 -0.38 7.92 -12.92
N ILE A 208 -0.38 6.70 -12.37
CA ILE A 208 -1.60 6.02 -11.93
C ILE A 208 -2.03 6.58 -10.58
N LEU A 209 -1.11 6.66 -9.63
CA LEU A 209 -1.39 7.19 -8.29
C LEU A 209 -2.01 8.60 -8.35
N GLU A 210 -1.43 9.48 -9.16
CA GLU A 210 -1.88 10.86 -9.39
C GLU A 210 -3.29 10.97 -9.98
N ARG A 211 -3.76 9.95 -10.72
CA ARG A 211 -5.13 9.89 -11.24
C ARG A 211 -6.15 9.37 -10.23
N HIS A 212 -5.66 8.83 -9.10
CA HIS A 212 -6.46 8.13 -8.10
C HIS A 212 -6.15 8.63 -6.66
N LEU A 213 -5.98 9.94 -6.49
CA LEU A 213 -5.65 10.60 -5.22
C LEU A 213 -6.86 10.76 -4.28
N TRP A 214 -7.77 9.79 -4.23
CA TRP A 214 -9.03 9.93 -3.51
C TRP A 214 -8.85 10.18 -2.01
N TYR A 215 -7.85 9.56 -1.37
CA TYR A 215 -7.55 9.78 0.04
C TYR A 215 -6.76 11.06 0.34
N LEU A 216 -6.15 11.66 -0.69
CA LEU A 216 -5.60 13.01 -0.65
C LEU A 216 -6.61 14.04 -1.19
N SER A 217 -7.91 13.72 -1.15
CA SER A 217 -8.96 14.74 -1.37
C SER A 217 -9.12 15.62 -0.14
N ASP A 218 -9.61 16.83 -0.38
CA ASP A 218 -9.92 17.84 0.63
C ASP A 218 -10.88 17.40 1.75
N GLU A 219 -11.64 16.33 1.50
CA GLU A 219 -12.53 15.70 2.47
C GLU A 219 -11.89 14.49 3.15
N LEU A 220 -11.30 13.54 2.40
CA LEU A 220 -10.82 12.28 2.98
C LEU A 220 -9.48 12.40 3.70
N VAL A 221 -8.67 13.42 3.40
CA VAL A 221 -7.38 13.59 4.08
C VAL A 221 -7.57 13.76 5.59
N GLY A 222 -8.72 14.26 6.04
CA GLY A 222 -9.09 14.34 7.46
C GLY A 222 -9.10 12.99 8.20
N LEU A 223 -9.18 11.86 7.50
CA LEU A 223 -9.04 10.53 8.13
C LEU A 223 -7.64 10.31 8.75
N ALA A 224 -6.62 11.03 8.26
CA ALA A 224 -5.26 10.94 8.78
C ALA A 224 -5.11 11.46 10.22
N LEU A 225 -6.07 12.26 10.71
CA LEU A 225 -6.11 12.67 12.12
C LEU A 225 -6.24 11.48 13.08
N PHE A 226 -6.75 10.33 12.61
CA PHE A 226 -6.86 9.10 13.39
C PHE A 226 -5.67 8.13 13.19
N SER A 227 -4.71 8.48 12.33
CA SER A 227 -3.52 7.67 12.08
C SER A 227 -2.58 7.68 13.30
N ASP A 228 -1.92 6.56 13.55
CA ASP A 228 -0.79 6.51 14.50
C ASP A 228 0.53 6.91 13.87
N THR A 229 0.61 6.88 12.54
CA THR A 229 1.81 7.26 11.77
C THR A 229 1.94 8.79 11.66
N VAL A 230 0.83 9.50 11.63
CA VAL A 230 0.83 10.98 11.60
C VAL A 230 1.10 11.52 13.01
N LEU A 231 2.19 12.29 13.15
CA LEU A 231 2.63 12.87 14.42
C LEU A 231 1.77 14.07 14.83
N SER A 232 1.83 14.42 16.13
CA SER A 232 1.08 15.54 16.70
C SER A 232 1.28 16.88 15.96
N PRO A 233 2.52 17.31 15.63
CA PRO A 233 2.71 18.58 14.93
C PRO A 233 1.99 18.64 13.57
N GLU A 234 2.04 17.56 12.79
CA GLU A 234 1.33 17.50 11.51
C GLU A 234 -0.19 17.47 11.71
N LYS A 235 -0.70 16.81 12.75
CA LYS A 235 -2.13 16.86 13.11
C LYS A 235 -2.58 18.27 13.47
N ASP A 236 -1.78 19.00 14.25
CA ASP A 236 -2.09 20.39 14.62
C ASP A 236 -2.10 21.31 13.39
N ASP A 237 -1.14 21.13 12.47
CA ASP A 237 -1.12 21.84 11.18
C ASP A 237 -2.36 21.53 10.33
N MET A 238 -2.77 20.25 10.27
CA MET A 238 -4.01 19.87 9.61
C MET A 238 -5.22 20.56 10.24
N VAL A 239 -5.35 20.58 11.58
CA VAL A 239 -6.47 21.25 12.25
C VAL A 239 -6.47 22.76 12.00
N LYS A 240 -5.30 23.40 11.99
CA LYS A 240 -5.15 24.81 11.62
C LYS A 240 -5.69 25.07 10.21
N MET A 241 -5.42 24.17 9.25
CA MET A 241 -5.94 24.28 7.89
C MET A 241 -7.45 24.07 7.82
N ILE A 242 -8.03 23.18 8.63
CA ILE A 242 -9.50 23.00 8.71
C ILE A 242 -10.19 24.33 9.07
N LYS A 243 -9.61 25.10 10.00
CA LYS A 243 -10.18 26.36 10.50
C LYS A 243 -9.94 27.56 9.58
N SER A 244 -8.97 27.49 8.67
CA SER A 244 -8.48 28.66 7.91
C SER A 244 -8.69 28.57 6.40
N LYS A 245 -8.75 27.37 5.81
CA LYS A 245 -8.93 27.20 4.37
C LYS A 245 -10.42 26.96 4.03
N PRO A 246 -11.11 27.95 3.41
CA PRO A 246 -12.51 27.80 3.04
C PRO A 246 -12.70 26.71 1.99
N ASP A 247 -13.94 26.24 1.85
CA ASP A 247 -14.32 25.23 0.85
C ASP A 247 -13.92 25.65 -0.58
N LEU A 248 -12.82 25.07 -1.07
CA LEU A 248 -12.44 25.14 -2.48
C LEU A 248 -13.20 24.04 -3.21
N LEU A 249 -14.11 24.45 -4.10
CA LEU A 249 -14.95 23.60 -4.95
C LEU A 249 -14.30 22.25 -5.32
N LYS A 250 -14.79 21.17 -4.69
CA LYS A 250 -14.64 19.74 -5.02
C LYS A 250 -13.41 19.36 -5.85
N VAL A 251 -12.24 19.27 -5.22
CA VAL A 251 -11.06 18.66 -5.86
C VAL A 251 -10.94 17.19 -5.47
N ARG A 252 -11.09 16.28 -6.45
CA ARG A 252 -10.78 14.85 -6.29
C ARG A 252 -9.26 14.64 -6.20
N GLY A 253 -8.63 15.09 -5.12
CA GLY A 253 -7.19 15.03 -4.91
C GLY A 253 -6.40 15.83 -5.95
N ASN A 254 -5.78 16.92 -5.52
CA ASN A 254 -5.10 17.83 -6.45
C ASN A 254 -3.68 17.35 -6.74
N SER A 255 -3.45 16.71 -7.90
CA SER A 255 -2.10 16.29 -8.29
C SER A 255 -1.14 17.48 -8.48
N ASN A 256 -1.65 18.70 -8.67
CA ASN A 256 -0.78 19.87 -8.79
C ASN A 256 -0.11 20.21 -7.45
N VAL A 257 -0.78 19.97 -6.32
CA VAL A 257 -0.16 20.14 -4.98
C VAL A 257 1.09 19.28 -4.88
N LEU A 258 1.04 18.05 -5.38
CA LEU A 258 2.20 17.14 -5.40
C LEU A 258 3.34 17.65 -6.30
N LYS A 259 3.02 18.34 -7.40
CA LYS A 259 4.00 18.73 -8.44
C LYS A 259 4.62 20.09 -8.21
N THR A 260 3.85 21.02 -7.63
CA THR A 260 4.23 22.43 -7.50
C THR A 260 5.07 22.68 -6.25
N ASN A 261 4.85 21.92 -5.17
CA ASN A 261 5.55 22.15 -3.92
C ASN A 261 6.88 21.36 -3.88
N GLN A 262 7.93 21.98 -3.36
CA GLN A 262 9.20 21.29 -3.08
C GLN A 262 9.02 20.22 -1.99
N GLU A 263 8.25 20.56 -0.96
CA GLU A 263 7.86 19.68 0.13
C GLU A 263 6.34 19.67 0.26
N VAL A 264 5.76 18.47 0.39
CA VAL A 264 4.31 18.28 0.44
C VAL A 264 3.95 17.54 1.73
N ASN A 265 3.00 18.08 2.49
CA ASN A 265 2.50 17.51 3.73
C ASN A 265 1.00 17.22 3.63
N LEU A 266 0.43 16.47 4.58
CA LEU A 266 -1.00 16.19 4.56
C LEU A 266 -1.84 17.46 4.70
N SER A 267 -1.35 18.44 5.48
CA SER A 267 -1.99 19.75 5.68
C SER A 267 -2.17 20.56 4.39
N ASP A 268 -1.39 20.30 3.33
CA ASP A 268 -1.54 20.96 2.03
C ASP A 268 -2.88 20.61 1.36
N PHE A 269 -3.40 19.41 1.63
CA PHE A 269 -4.67 18.93 1.09
C PHE A 269 -5.86 19.27 1.97
N VAL A 270 -5.64 19.69 3.21
CA VAL A 270 -6.71 19.91 4.19
C VAL A 270 -7.44 21.22 3.92
N THR A 271 -8.77 21.17 4.03
CA THR A 271 -9.67 22.33 4.03
C THR A 271 -10.75 22.16 5.10
N GLU A 272 -11.63 23.14 5.25
CA GLU A 272 -12.85 23.03 6.06
C GLU A 272 -13.65 21.75 5.80
N ARG A 273 -13.66 21.24 4.54
CA ARG A 273 -14.35 19.99 4.19
C ARG A 273 -13.80 18.75 4.88
N SER A 274 -12.53 18.75 5.27
CA SER A 274 -11.96 17.68 6.10
C SER A 274 -12.62 17.63 7.48
N GLY A 275 -12.96 18.79 8.07
CA GLY A 275 -13.74 18.87 9.32
C GLY A 275 -15.19 18.41 9.13
N ASN A 276 -15.84 18.86 8.05
CA ASN A 276 -17.22 18.48 7.72
C ASN A 276 -17.41 16.96 7.51
N LEU A 277 -16.33 16.21 7.23
CA LEU A 277 -16.37 14.75 7.20
C LEU A 277 -16.82 14.16 8.55
N PHE A 278 -16.42 14.76 9.68
CA PHE A 278 -16.72 14.25 11.00
C PHE A 278 -18.22 14.32 11.29
N GLN A 279 -18.86 15.44 10.95
CA GLN A 279 -20.31 15.59 11.01
C GLN A 279 -21.03 14.52 10.16
N LYS A 280 -20.57 14.28 8.93
CA LYS A 280 -21.13 13.23 8.04
C LYS A 280 -20.97 11.82 8.61
N LEU A 281 -19.92 11.56 9.38
CA LEU A 281 -19.65 10.28 10.04
C LEU A 281 -20.24 10.20 11.46
N ASN A 282 -20.97 11.24 11.88
CA ASN A 282 -21.53 11.41 13.22
C ASN A 282 -20.45 11.29 14.31
N ILE A 283 -19.29 11.86 14.05
CA ILE A 283 -18.15 11.94 14.97
C ILE A 283 -18.21 13.31 15.63
N ASP A 284 -18.23 13.31 16.96
CA ASP A 284 -18.04 14.52 17.76
C ASP A 284 -16.61 15.03 17.54
N ASP A 285 -16.52 16.27 17.05
CA ASP A 285 -15.33 16.97 16.61
C ASP A 285 -14.80 17.98 17.65
N ASP A 286 -15.31 17.96 18.89
CA ASP A 286 -14.83 18.80 20.00
C ASP A 286 -13.32 18.62 20.26
N PHE A 287 -12.78 17.44 19.95
CA PHE A 287 -11.35 17.17 20.06
C PHE A 287 -10.50 18.08 19.16
N LEU A 288 -11.03 18.64 18.06
CA LEU A 288 -10.33 19.60 17.21
C LEU A 288 -10.05 20.95 17.90
N ASN A 289 -10.62 21.17 19.09
CA ASN A 289 -10.36 22.34 19.93
C ASN A 289 -9.28 22.09 20.99
N LEU A 290 -8.79 20.85 21.10
CA LEU A 290 -7.73 20.44 22.02
C LEU A 290 -6.41 20.24 21.26
N PRO A 291 -5.25 20.40 21.92
CA PRO A 291 -3.96 19.99 21.37
C PRO A 291 -3.98 18.50 20.98
N SER A 292 -3.36 18.14 19.85
CA SER A 292 -3.41 16.75 19.33
C SER A 292 -2.79 15.69 20.26
N GLU A 293 -1.92 16.10 21.18
CA GLU A 293 -1.35 15.26 22.23
C GLU A 293 -2.39 14.77 23.24
N GLU A 294 -3.44 15.56 23.48
CA GLU A 294 -4.49 15.28 24.47
C GLU A 294 -5.62 14.42 23.89
N TRP A 295 -5.69 14.24 22.57
CA TRP A 295 -6.79 13.52 21.90
C TRP A 295 -6.95 12.08 22.37
N LYS A 296 -5.87 11.43 22.83
CA LYS A 296 -5.94 10.06 23.37
C LYS A 296 -6.84 9.95 24.62
N GLN A 297 -7.05 11.06 25.32
CA GLN A 297 -7.90 11.15 26.51
C GLN A 297 -9.37 11.44 26.12
N ASN A 298 -9.62 11.90 24.90
CA ASN A 298 -10.95 12.15 24.39
C ASN A 298 -11.64 10.83 23.97
N SER A 299 -12.78 10.52 24.60
CA SER A 299 -13.50 9.26 24.41
C SER A 299 -14.11 9.10 23.01
N SER A 300 -14.58 10.20 22.40
CA SER A 300 -15.07 10.24 21.01
C SER A 300 -13.95 9.87 20.04
N TYR A 301 -12.81 10.58 20.13
CA TYR A 301 -11.65 10.35 19.29
C TYR A 301 -11.16 8.91 19.40
N PHE A 302 -10.95 8.41 20.62
CA PHE A 302 -10.43 7.08 20.86
C PHE A 302 -11.36 5.97 20.32
N THR A 303 -12.67 6.13 20.53
CA THR A 303 -13.68 5.19 20.03
C THR A 303 -13.68 5.13 18.50
N ARG A 304 -13.53 6.27 17.83
CA ARG A 304 -13.52 6.36 16.37
C ARG A 304 -12.21 5.86 15.77
N LYS A 305 -11.08 6.20 16.38
CA LYS A 305 -9.76 5.67 16.03
C LYS A 305 -9.75 4.14 15.99
N ARG A 306 -10.29 3.49 17.03
CA ARG A 306 -10.43 2.02 17.07
C ARG A 306 -11.28 1.45 15.93
N LYS A 307 -12.28 2.20 15.43
CA LYS A 307 -13.12 1.75 14.29
C LYS A 307 -12.39 1.89 12.96
N PHE A 308 -11.65 2.98 12.74
CA PHE A 308 -10.89 3.17 11.50
C PHE A 308 -9.68 2.24 11.39
N LYS A 309 -9.16 1.75 12.53
CA LYS A 309 -8.11 0.73 12.60
C LYS A 309 -8.58 -0.72 12.40
N LYS A 310 -9.88 -0.99 12.44
CA LYS A 310 -10.37 -2.36 12.14
C LYS A 310 -10.29 -2.58 10.64
N ILE A 311 -9.54 -3.62 10.24
CA ILE A 311 -9.48 -4.07 8.85
C ILE A 311 -10.90 -4.31 8.36
N ALA A 312 -11.33 -3.49 7.40
CA ALA A 312 -12.41 -3.87 6.52
C ALA A 312 -11.88 -5.05 5.69
N GLY A 313 -12.36 -6.26 5.98
CA GLY A 313 -12.10 -7.42 5.14
C GLY A 313 -12.50 -7.07 3.71
N CYS A 314 -11.50 -6.96 2.83
CA CYS A 314 -11.69 -6.81 1.39
C CYS A 314 -11.60 -8.22 0.80
N GLU A 315 -12.72 -8.92 0.78
CA GLU A 315 -12.97 -10.01 -0.18
C GLU A 315 -14.10 -9.57 -1.12
#